data_AF-D7DLY1-F1
#
_entry.id   AF-D7DLY1-F1
#
_cell.length_a   1.000
_cell.length_b   1.000
_cell.length_c   1.000
_cell.angle_alpha   90.00
_cell.angle_beta   90.00
_cell.angle_gamma   90.00
#
_symmetry.space_group_name_H-M   'P 1'
#
loop_
_entity.id
_entity.type
_entity.pdbx_description
1 polymer ?
#
loop_
_entity_poly.entity_id
_entity_poly.type
_entity_poly.pdbx_seq_one_letter_code
_entity_poly.pdbx_strand_id
1 'polypeptide(L)'
;MGLRLCNFNFSDLKYKVDDFYSDVLQIYSFKFIVDFTLNHLNIKDVIMMAKSGFRTIVISTLVFFCMCAASEAAVFKCTYKGKSIFTDNPSLCISSNSILKSTSSTASANTPSKVPSSTKPTTAAVLTDTVFAPSSFWYTPIPLNTTLDSNSANYVKEFLRQKSLYYNNVEVNTYKYASPVYIAESNTPLVNVGFNNCQNKTWTDPTFVKMMTSVPVPSIAKQSAGGDSEMTIYQPSTDTLWEMWGTSQDSNGKWSACWGGQITQASKSAGLNLKNYGTTATGLPFLGGQITAEELARGEIKHVIGISMVDLETWSIYSYPALRSDGYNPNNEANRIAEGRRFRLDPTINVDNLAMSKTAKIIAKAAQKYGFVVWDKAGAISIRAQNALSYKQLGKADPYPALYEYKPTYAVLNGFPWDKLQFLPINYGKP
;
A
#
# COMPACT_ATOMS: atom_id res chain seq x y z
N MET A 1 -39.70 -2.58 10.16
CA MET A 1 -38.50 -1.73 10.16
C MET A 1 -37.57 -2.23 9.06
N GLY A 2 -37.37 -1.44 8.00
CA GLY A 2 -36.41 -1.77 6.93
C GLY A 2 -35.53 -0.56 6.67
N LEU A 3 -34.20 -0.72 6.71
CA LEU A 3 -33.26 0.31 6.27
C LEU A 3 -33.36 0.45 4.74
N ARG A 4 -33.57 1.66 4.24
CA ARG A 4 -33.28 2.02 2.84
C ARG A 4 -32.07 2.94 2.83
N LEU A 5 -31.02 2.54 2.11
CA LEU A 5 -29.87 3.39 1.79
C LEU A 5 -30.18 4.11 0.48
N CYS A 6 -30.20 5.44 0.49
CA CYS A 6 -30.15 6.26 -0.72
C CYS A 6 -28.68 6.55 -1.05
N ASN A 7 -28.19 6.08 -2.19
CA ASN A 7 -26.86 6.45 -2.71
C ASN A 7 -26.95 7.81 -3.43
N PHE A 8 -26.13 8.77 -3.03
CA PHE A 8 -25.92 10.03 -3.76
C PHE A 8 -24.58 9.98 -4.50
N ASN A 9 -24.60 10.34 -5.79
CA ASN A 9 -23.42 10.40 -6.65
C ASN A 9 -22.93 11.86 -6.74
N PHE A 10 -21.73 12.15 -6.23
CA PHE A 10 -21.15 13.51 -6.22
C PHE A 10 -20.36 13.81 -7.51
N SER A 11 -20.95 13.59 -8.68
CA SER A 11 -20.28 13.83 -9.97
C SER A 11 -20.57 15.20 -10.61
N ASP A 12 -21.41 16.06 -10.03
CA ASP A 12 -21.85 17.32 -10.69
C ASP A 12 -21.44 18.64 -10.00
N LEU A 13 -20.38 18.63 -9.17
CA LEU A 13 -19.81 19.88 -8.64
C LEU A 13 -18.64 20.36 -9.52
N LYS A 14 -18.96 21.06 -10.62
CA LYS A 14 -18.01 21.95 -11.30
C LYS A 14 -18.04 23.33 -10.65
N TYR A 15 -16.95 23.74 -10.00
CA TYR A 15 -16.67 25.16 -9.77
C TYR A 15 -15.26 25.51 -10.23
N LYS A 16 -15.19 26.48 -11.15
CA LYS A 16 -13.98 27.16 -11.62
C LYS A 16 -13.39 27.98 -10.47
N VAL A 17 -12.08 27.89 -10.26
CA VAL A 17 -11.33 28.77 -9.35
C VAL A 17 -10.24 29.43 -10.19
N ASP A 18 -10.58 30.58 -10.78
CA ASP A 18 -9.62 31.56 -11.27
C ASP A 18 -9.92 32.86 -10.53
N ASP A 19 -8.86 33.57 -10.13
CA ASP A 19 -8.81 34.86 -9.42
C ASP A 19 -9.29 34.88 -7.97
N PHE A 20 -8.36 34.91 -7.01
CA PHE A 20 -8.39 35.84 -5.86
C PHE A 20 -7.07 35.73 -5.07
N TYR A 21 -6.07 36.48 -5.52
CA TYR A 21 -4.91 36.90 -4.71
C TYR A 21 -4.88 38.43 -4.73
N SER A 22 -5.44 39.08 -3.71
CA SER A 22 -4.93 40.34 -3.15
C SER A 22 -5.69 40.73 -1.86
N ASP A 23 -4.90 41.09 -0.85
CA ASP A 23 -5.12 42.06 0.22
C ASP A 23 -6.40 41.99 1.10
N VAL A 24 -6.20 41.70 2.40
CA VAL A 24 -6.23 42.70 3.49
C VAL A 24 -6.32 41.96 4.84
N LEU A 25 -5.30 42.19 5.67
CA LEU A 25 -5.32 42.01 7.12
C LEU A 25 -6.45 42.83 7.76
N GLN A 26 -7.44 42.19 8.38
CA GLN A 26 -8.14 42.81 9.50
C GLN A 26 -8.66 41.77 10.49
N ILE A 27 -8.04 41.81 11.67
CA ILE A 27 -8.38 41.06 12.86
C ILE A 27 -9.69 41.62 13.42
N TYR A 28 -10.75 40.80 13.44
CA TYR A 28 -11.90 41.05 14.31
C TYR A 28 -12.22 39.77 15.09
N SER A 29 -12.02 39.89 16.40
CA SER A 29 -12.39 38.94 17.44
C SER A 29 -13.89 38.73 17.45
N PHE A 30 -14.38 37.56 17.05
CA PHE A 30 -15.77 37.15 17.28
C PHE A 30 -15.84 35.93 18.20
N LYS A 31 -16.49 36.17 19.33
CA LYS A 31 -16.75 35.27 20.45
C LYS A 31 -17.86 34.31 20.03
N PHE A 32 -17.52 33.05 19.75
CA PHE A 32 -18.52 31.99 19.66
C PHE A 32 -18.84 31.51 21.09
N ILE A 33 -20.06 31.76 21.55
CA ILE A 33 -20.66 31.01 22.64
C ILE A 33 -21.30 29.79 21.99
N VAL A 34 -20.73 28.62 22.23
CA VAL A 34 -21.39 27.34 21.99
C VAL A 34 -21.31 26.60 23.31
N ASP A 35 -22.45 26.46 23.98
CA ASP A 35 -22.58 25.60 25.15
C ASP A 35 -22.45 24.15 24.70
N PHE A 36 -21.34 23.52 25.08
CA PHE A 36 -21.21 22.05 25.11
C PHE A 36 -20.71 21.65 26.50
N THR A 37 -21.60 21.05 27.27
CA THR A 37 -21.25 20.34 28.50
C THR A 37 -20.68 18.98 28.13
N LEU A 38 -19.37 18.86 27.99
CA LEU A 38 -18.66 17.58 28.00
C LEU A 38 -17.34 17.73 28.77
N ASN A 39 -17.25 16.97 29.86
CA ASN A 39 -16.17 17.02 30.84
C ASN A 39 -14.80 16.61 30.22
N HIS A 40 -13.76 17.35 30.65
CA HIS A 40 -12.33 17.06 30.54
C HIS A 40 -11.65 17.22 29.17
N LEU A 41 -11.26 18.45 28.82
CA LEU A 41 -9.99 18.76 28.15
C LEU A 41 -9.53 20.17 28.56
N ASN A 42 -8.26 20.29 28.96
CA ASN A 42 -7.69 21.47 29.63
C ASN A 42 -7.10 22.46 28.60
N ILE A 43 -7.37 23.76 28.76
CA ILE A 43 -7.21 24.83 27.75
C ILE A 43 -5.75 25.22 27.44
N LYS A 44 -4.75 24.56 28.06
CA LYS A 44 -3.33 24.89 27.90
C LYS A 44 -2.65 24.28 26.67
N ASP A 45 -3.25 23.26 26.04
CA ASP A 45 -2.63 22.59 24.89
C ASP A 45 -2.90 23.27 23.53
N VAL A 46 -3.85 24.21 23.48
CA VAL A 46 -4.22 24.91 22.24
C VAL A 46 -3.26 26.08 21.93
N ILE A 47 -2.49 26.57 22.92
CA ILE A 47 -1.66 27.76 22.76
C ILE A 47 -0.24 27.44 22.23
N MET A 48 0.21 26.18 22.23
CA MET A 48 1.53 25.82 21.68
C MET A 48 1.57 25.53 20.17
N MET A 49 0.44 25.39 19.48
CA MET A 49 0.44 25.12 18.02
C MET A 49 0.52 26.38 17.15
N ALA A 50 0.46 27.58 17.73
CA ALA A 50 0.42 28.84 16.97
C ALA A 50 1.81 29.47 16.71
N LYS A 51 2.93 28.78 16.97
CA LYS A 51 4.30 29.31 16.73
C LYS A 51 5.14 28.60 15.67
N SER A 52 4.60 27.60 14.97
CA SER A 52 5.27 27.00 13.81
C SER A 52 4.34 27.06 12.60
N GLY A 53 4.64 27.96 11.66
CA GLY A 53 3.79 28.33 10.52
C GLY A 53 3.50 27.20 9.51
N PHE A 54 2.64 26.26 9.88
CA PHE A 54 2.03 25.29 8.98
C PHE A 54 0.59 25.70 8.66
N ARG A 55 0.30 26.03 7.39
CA ARG A 55 -1.05 26.21 6.89
C ARG A 55 -1.59 24.86 6.39
N THR A 56 -2.53 24.27 7.11
CA THR A 56 -3.40 23.20 6.59
C THR A 56 -4.85 23.54 6.93
N ILE A 57 -5.69 23.67 5.91
CA ILE A 57 -7.13 23.86 6.04
C ILE A 57 -7.75 22.48 6.33
N VAL A 58 -8.32 22.32 7.52
CA VAL A 58 -9.13 21.15 7.87
C VAL A 58 -10.58 21.46 7.51
N ILE A 59 -11.14 20.79 6.50
CA ILE A 59 -12.59 20.76 6.28
C ILE A 59 -13.12 19.55 7.04
N SER A 60 -13.75 19.79 8.18
CA SER A 60 -14.45 18.77 8.96
C SER A 60 -15.82 18.45 8.32
N THR A 61 -16.09 17.16 8.14
CA THR A 61 -17.36 16.62 7.63
C THR A 61 -18.43 16.73 8.72
N LEU A 62 -19.50 17.49 8.49
CA LEU A 62 -20.73 17.41 9.29
C LEU A 62 -21.65 16.32 8.70
N VAL A 63 -22.05 15.33 9.51
CA VAL A 63 -23.08 14.35 9.18
C VAL A 63 -24.39 14.78 9.86
N PHE A 64 -25.45 15.00 9.08
CA PHE A 64 -26.79 15.21 9.62
C PHE A 64 -27.53 13.88 9.77
N PHE A 65 -28.13 13.63 10.93
CA PHE A 65 -29.13 12.58 11.14
C PHE A 65 -30.53 13.19 11.00
N CYS A 66 -31.39 12.57 10.19
CA CYS A 66 -32.82 12.92 10.14
C CYS A 66 -33.65 11.68 10.48
N MET A 67 -34.40 11.73 11.58
CA MET A 67 -35.39 10.71 11.95
C MET A 67 -36.74 11.04 11.30
N CYS A 68 -37.45 10.03 10.79
CA CYS A 68 -38.75 10.21 10.15
C CYS A 68 -39.86 9.56 11.00
N ALA A 69 -40.89 10.35 11.35
CA ALA A 69 -42.18 9.85 11.82
C ALA A 69 -43.17 9.93 10.64
N ALA A 70 -43.92 8.85 10.43
CA ALA A 70 -44.84 8.70 9.31
C ALA A 70 -46.16 9.43 9.59
N SER A 71 -46.51 10.41 8.76
CA SER A 71 -47.87 10.65 8.26
C SER A 71 -47.90 11.85 7.32
N GLU A 72 -48.51 11.65 6.15
CA GLU A 72 -49.00 12.66 5.20
C GLU A 72 -47.97 13.41 4.33
N ALA A 73 -48.38 13.64 3.08
CA ALA A 73 -47.54 14.13 1.99
C ALA A 73 -47.01 15.55 2.26
N ALA A 74 -45.73 15.65 2.65
CA ALA A 74 -45.03 16.91 2.78
C ALA A 74 -44.10 17.15 1.58
N VAL A 75 -44.32 18.26 0.86
CA VAL A 75 -43.40 18.78 -0.15
C VAL A 75 -42.20 19.39 0.57
N PHE A 76 -40.99 18.88 0.32
CA PHE A 76 -39.77 19.43 0.89
C PHE A 76 -39.33 20.72 0.16
N LYS A 77 -39.07 21.79 0.91
CA LYS A 77 -38.34 22.98 0.42
C LYS A 77 -37.05 23.12 1.22
N CYS A 78 -35.90 23.03 0.54
CA CYS A 78 -34.60 23.41 1.10
C CYS A 78 -34.24 24.84 0.64
N THR A 79 -33.92 25.71 1.60
CA THR A 79 -33.51 27.10 1.36
C THR A 79 -32.16 27.38 2.01
N TYR A 80 -31.24 28.03 1.27
CA TYR A 80 -29.99 28.57 1.81
C TYR A 80 -29.91 30.06 1.48
N LYS A 81 -29.69 30.91 2.49
CA LYS A 81 -29.73 32.39 2.39
C LYS A 81 -30.94 32.93 1.60
N GLY A 82 -32.13 32.36 1.85
CA GLY A 82 -33.39 32.83 1.28
C GLY A 82 -33.69 32.44 -0.16
N LYS A 83 -32.92 31.55 -0.81
CA LYS A 83 -33.26 30.99 -2.15
C LYS A 83 -33.50 29.47 -2.11
N SER A 84 -34.57 29.01 -2.77
CA SER A 84 -34.98 27.59 -2.84
C SER A 84 -34.12 26.78 -3.81
N ILE A 85 -33.82 25.54 -3.45
CA ILE A 85 -32.98 24.61 -4.22
C ILE A 85 -33.84 23.36 -4.53
N PHE A 86 -34.51 23.38 -5.71
CA PHE A 86 -35.33 22.32 -6.38
C PHE A 86 -36.81 22.07 -5.99
N THR A 87 -37.58 21.63 -7.01
CA THR A 87 -38.96 21.10 -7.01
C THR A 87 -38.98 19.77 -7.79
N ASP A 88 -39.39 18.65 -7.19
CA ASP A 88 -39.42 17.32 -7.83
C ASP A 88 -40.75 16.98 -8.53
N ASN A 89 -40.67 16.16 -9.58
CA ASN A 89 -41.78 15.51 -10.29
C ASN A 89 -41.74 13.99 -10.01
N PRO A 90 -42.82 13.30 -9.58
CA PRO A 90 -42.74 11.96 -9.00
C PRO A 90 -43.11 10.87 -10.00
N SER A 91 -42.18 10.00 -10.38
CA SER A 91 -42.46 8.71 -11.03
C SER A 91 -41.20 7.85 -11.02
N LEU A 92 -41.15 6.81 -10.17
CA LEU A 92 -40.46 5.52 -10.36
C LEU A 92 -40.32 4.79 -9.01
N CYS A 93 -41.23 3.88 -8.73
CA CYS A 93 -41.12 2.86 -7.69
C CYS A 93 -41.69 1.54 -8.25
N ILE A 94 -40.86 0.50 -8.41
CA ILE A 94 -41.32 -0.88 -8.65
C ILE A 94 -40.58 -1.81 -7.67
N SER A 95 -41.35 -2.72 -7.05
CA SER A 95 -40.98 -3.70 -6.04
C SER A 95 -40.52 -5.03 -6.64
N SER A 96 -39.52 -5.69 -6.03
CA SER A 96 -39.09 -7.05 -6.37
C SER A 96 -39.31 -8.02 -5.20
N ASN A 97 -40.23 -8.97 -5.38
CA ASN A 97 -40.40 -10.18 -4.58
C ASN A 97 -40.63 -11.34 -5.55
N SER A 98 -39.65 -12.22 -5.73
CA SER A 98 -39.91 -13.56 -6.29
C SER A 98 -38.83 -14.56 -5.86
N ILE A 99 -39.32 -15.53 -5.11
CA ILE A 99 -38.70 -16.75 -4.59
C ILE A 99 -38.32 -17.68 -5.76
N LEU A 100 -37.12 -18.27 -5.74
CA LEU A 100 -36.77 -19.40 -6.60
C LEU A 100 -36.76 -20.70 -5.78
N LYS A 101 -37.70 -21.58 -6.12
CA LYS A 101 -37.81 -22.98 -5.69
C LYS A 101 -36.93 -23.88 -6.57
N SER A 102 -36.45 -24.94 -5.93
CA SER A 102 -35.66 -26.08 -6.43
C SER A 102 -36.29 -26.89 -7.56
N THR A 103 -35.46 -27.51 -8.40
CA THR A 103 -35.73 -28.85 -8.96
C THR A 103 -34.43 -29.65 -9.16
N SER A 104 -34.32 -30.75 -8.43
CA SER A 104 -33.39 -31.85 -8.63
C SER A 104 -33.90 -32.79 -9.74
N SER A 105 -33.05 -33.19 -10.68
CA SER A 105 -33.32 -34.31 -11.58
C SER A 105 -32.18 -35.32 -11.54
N THR A 106 -32.58 -36.58 -11.41
CA THR A 106 -31.80 -37.81 -11.35
C THR A 106 -31.27 -38.21 -12.72
N ALA A 107 -30.00 -38.62 -12.79
CA ALA A 107 -29.45 -39.35 -13.94
C ALA A 107 -28.75 -40.65 -13.49
N SER A 108 -28.94 -41.67 -14.32
CA SER A 108 -28.71 -43.09 -14.08
C SER A 108 -27.23 -43.52 -14.19
N ALA A 109 -26.97 -44.72 -13.65
CA ALA A 109 -25.71 -45.39 -13.44
C ALA A 109 -24.85 -45.64 -14.69
N ASN A 110 -23.53 -45.53 -14.52
CA ASN A 110 -22.52 -46.19 -15.35
C ASN A 110 -21.34 -46.68 -14.47
N THR A 111 -20.88 -47.87 -14.84
CA THR A 111 -19.88 -48.83 -14.30
C THR A 111 -18.50 -48.23 -13.89
N PRO A 112 -17.74 -48.84 -12.94
CA PRO A 112 -16.68 -48.13 -12.21
C PRO A 112 -15.38 -48.02 -13.02
N SER A 113 -15.02 -46.79 -13.36
CA SER A 113 -13.69 -46.45 -13.90
C SER A 113 -12.72 -46.11 -12.76
N LYS A 114 -11.68 -46.95 -12.66
CA LYS A 114 -10.37 -46.77 -12.03
C LYS A 114 -10.13 -45.41 -11.37
N VAL A 115 -10.07 -45.40 -10.03
CA VAL A 115 -9.69 -44.27 -9.18
C VAL A 115 -8.34 -43.68 -9.64
N PRO A 116 -8.27 -42.42 -10.08
CA PRO A 116 -7.00 -41.70 -10.17
C PRO A 116 -6.57 -41.35 -8.74
N SER A 117 -5.36 -41.80 -8.40
CA SER A 117 -4.63 -41.37 -7.22
C SER A 117 -4.75 -39.86 -7.01
N SER A 118 -5.09 -39.45 -5.78
CA SER A 118 -5.26 -38.05 -5.39
C SER A 118 -3.98 -37.26 -5.62
N THR A 119 -3.89 -36.54 -6.74
CA THR A 119 -2.93 -35.47 -6.90
C THR A 119 -3.36 -34.35 -5.95
N LYS A 120 -2.54 -34.07 -4.93
CA LYS A 120 -2.62 -32.85 -4.12
C LYS A 120 -2.86 -31.67 -5.06
N PRO A 121 -3.76 -30.72 -4.78
CA PRO A 121 -3.96 -29.56 -5.64
C PRO A 121 -2.62 -28.86 -5.82
N THR A 122 -2.09 -28.86 -7.04
CA THR A 122 -0.96 -28.00 -7.41
C THR A 122 -1.48 -26.58 -7.23
N THR A 123 -1.16 -25.96 -6.09
CA THR A 123 -1.55 -24.59 -5.82
C THR A 123 -1.06 -23.72 -6.97
N ALA A 124 -1.96 -22.94 -7.59
CA ALA A 124 -1.64 -22.15 -8.77
C ALA A 124 -0.38 -21.29 -8.55
N ALA A 125 0.55 -21.35 -9.51
CA ALA A 125 1.75 -20.53 -9.49
C ALA A 125 1.36 -19.04 -9.59
N VAL A 126 1.99 -18.20 -8.77
CA VAL A 126 1.83 -16.74 -8.83
C VAL A 126 3.13 -16.16 -9.40
N LEU A 127 3.03 -15.10 -10.20
CA LEU A 127 4.19 -14.48 -10.88
C LEU A 127 5.37 -14.21 -9.93
N THR A 128 5.07 -13.73 -8.72
CA THR A 128 6.07 -13.41 -7.69
C THR A 128 6.91 -14.61 -7.27
N ASP A 129 6.42 -15.84 -7.44
CA ASP A 129 7.14 -17.07 -7.08
C ASP A 129 8.41 -17.29 -7.93
N THR A 130 8.48 -16.72 -9.13
CA THR A 130 9.52 -17.04 -10.13
C THR A 130 10.06 -15.83 -10.89
N VAL A 131 9.77 -14.61 -10.44
CA VAL A 131 10.22 -13.40 -11.14
C VAL A 131 11.74 -13.20 -11.05
N PHE A 132 12.37 -13.68 -9.98
CA PHE A 132 13.82 -13.68 -9.79
C PHE A 132 14.41 -15.09 -9.82
N ALA A 133 15.75 -15.18 -9.79
CA ALA A 133 16.43 -16.47 -9.67
C ALA A 133 15.91 -17.23 -8.42
N PRO A 134 15.72 -18.56 -8.50
CA PRO A 134 15.32 -19.36 -7.34
C PRO A 134 16.28 -19.24 -6.14
N SER A 135 17.56 -18.92 -6.39
CA SER A 135 18.58 -18.66 -5.37
C SER A 135 18.58 -17.23 -4.81
N SER A 136 17.66 -16.37 -5.27
CA SER A 136 17.51 -15.02 -4.74
C SER A 136 17.20 -15.04 -3.25
N PHE A 137 17.72 -14.05 -2.52
CA PHE A 137 17.39 -13.85 -1.12
C PHE A 137 15.88 -13.67 -0.90
N TRP A 138 15.14 -13.18 -1.91
CA TRP A 138 13.68 -13.04 -1.87
C TRP A 138 12.99 -14.36 -1.58
N TYR A 139 13.51 -15.49 -2.10
CA TYR A 139 12.88 -16.80 -1.97
C TYR A 139 13.57 -17.71 -0.96
N THR A 140 14.65 -17.25 -0.33
CA THR A 140 15.45 -18.07 0.57
C THR A 140 14.84 -18.08 1.96
N PRO A 141 14.32 -19.22 2.46
CA PRO A 141 13.79 -19.31 3.81
C PRO A 141 14.90 -19.09 4.84
N ILE A 142 14.57 -18.50 5.99
CA ILE A 142 15.49 -18.36 7.11
C ILE A 142 15.49 -19.69 7.89
N PRO A 143 16.63 -20.39 8.02
CA PRO A 143 16.72 -21.62 8.80
C PRO A 143 16.20 -21.44 10.24
N LEU A 144 15.55 -22.47 10.80
CA LEU A 144 14.94 -22.35 12.13
C LEU A 144 15.96 -22.03 13.22
N ASN A 145 17.17 -22.58 13.11
CA ASN A 145 18.29 -22.44 14.05
C ASN A 145 19.27 -21.31 13.68
N THR A 146 18.84 -20.32 12.89
CA THR A 146 19.68 -19.15 12.56
C THR A 146 20.09 -18.38 13.81
N THR A 147 21.39 -18.11 13.96
CA THR A 147 21.93 -17.21 14.97
C THR A 147 21.34 -15.81 14.80
N LEU A 148 20.77 -15.28 15.88
CA LEU A 148 20.20 -13.93 15.91
C LEU A 148 21.30 -12.89 16.11
N ASP A 149 21.00 -11.64 15.76
CA ASP A 149 21.84 -10.51 16.17
C ASP A 149 21.88 -10.44 17.70
N SER A 150 23.06 -10.22 18.28
CA SER A 150 23.20 -10.12 19.75
C SER A 150 22.41 -8.95 20.33
N ASN A 151 22.13 -7.92 19.51
CA ASN A 151 21.33 -6.76 19.87
C ASN A 151 19.82 -6.91 19.51
N SER A 152 19.38 -8.10 19.08
CA SER A 152 18.02 -8.35 18.60
C SER A 152 16.94 -7.84 19.58
N ALA A 153 17.10 -8.09 20.88
CA ALA A 153 16.13 -7.63 21.88
C ALA A 153 15.97 -6.10 21.94
N ASN A 154 17.02 -5.33 21.68
CA ASN A 154 16.93 -3.87 21.65
C ASN A 154 16.35 -3.37 20.32
N TYR A 155 16.60 -4.06 19.21
CA TYR A 155 15.91 -3.76 17.95
C TYR A 155 14.40 -4.02 18.03
N VAL A 156 13.96 -5.07 18.75
CA VAL A 156 12.53 -5.28 19.03
C VAL A 156 11.94 -4.11 19.82
N LYS A 157 12.63 -3.65 20.88
CA LYS A 157 12.20 -2.48 21.65
C LYS A 157 12.11 -1.23 20.79
N GLU A 158 13.09 -1.01 19.92
CA GLU A 158 13.09 0.15 19.01
C GLU A 158 11.95 0.07 17.99
N PHE A 159 11.68 -1.10 17.41
CA PHE A 159 10.53 -1.33 16.55
C PHE A 159 9.21 -1.00 17.26
N LEU A 160 9.02 -1.52 18.48
CA LEU A 160 7.82 -1.27 19.28
C LEU A 160 7.69 0.21 19.68
N ARG A 161 8.80 0.89 19.99
CA ARG A 161 8.82 2.33 20.27
C ARG A 161 8.33 3.12 19.05
N GLN A 162 8.87 2.85 17.86
CA GLN A 162 8.41 3.49 16.62
C GLN A 162 6.93 3.21 16.36
N LYS A 163 6.51 1.94 16.47
CA LYS A 163 5.10 1.58 16.31
C LYS A 163 4.23 2.41 17.25
N SER A 164 4.55 2.46 18.53
CA SER A 164 3.77 3.20 19.53
C SER A 164 3.73 4.71 19.27
N LEU A 165 4.85 5.29 18.82
CA LEU A 165 4.97 6.74 18.61
C LEU A 165 4.26 7.21 17.34
N TYR A 166 4.39 6.45 16.25
CA TYR A 166 3.87 6.77 14.94
C TYR A 166 2.63 5.90 14.66
N TYR A 167 1.49 6.29 15.24
CA TYR A 167 0.14 5.74 14.97
C TYR A 167 -0.26 4.43 15.67
N ASN A 168 0.62 3.79 16.43
CA ASN A 168 0.34 2.54 17.16
C ASN A 168 -0.15 1.38 16.27
N ASN A 169 0.23 1.36 15.00
CA ASN A 169 -0.14 0.30 14.06
C ASN A 169 1.00 0.00 13.07
N VAL A 170 0.80 -1.04 12.26
CA VAL A 170 1.60 -1.31 11.06
C VAL A 170 0.62 -1.39 9.89
N GLU A 171 0.75 -0.46 8.95
CA GLU A 171 -0.20 -0.35 7.84
C GLU A 171 0.14 -1.32 6.70
N VAL A 172 -0.89 -1.81 6.00
CA VAL A 172 -0.74 -2.53 4.72
C VAL A 172 -1.19 -1.61 3.58
N ASN A 173 -0.25 -0.92 2.94
CA ASN A 173 -0.55 0.04 1.88
C ASN A 173 -1.05 -0.68 0.62
N THR A 174 -2.14 -0.17 0.03
CA THR A 174 -2.75 -0.75 -1.18
C THR A 174 -3.01 0.28 -2.29
N TYR A 175 -2.79 1.58 -2.06
CA TYR A 175 -3.16 2.63 -3.02
C TYR A 175 -2.18 3.82 -3.08
N LYS A 176 -1.90 4.47 -1.94
CA LYS A 176 -0.79 5.43 -1.83
C LYS A 176 0.42 4.70 -1.28
N TYR A 177 1.62 5.09 -1.72
CA TYR A 177 2.88 4.51 -1.22
C TYR A 177 2.91 2.97 -1.39
N ALA A 178 2.44 2.53 -2.55
CA ALA A 178 2.38 1.15 -3.02
C ALA A 178 2.50 1.19 -4.55
N SER A 179 3.45 0.47 -5.13
CA SER A 179 3.69 0.51 -6.56
C SER A 179 2.67 -0.36 -7.31
N PRO A 180 1.96 0.18 -8.33
CA PRO A 180 1.23 -0.65 -9.28
C PRO A 180 2.22 -1.45 -10.12
N VAL A 181 1.90 -2.72 -10.33
CA VAL A 181 2.68 -3.62 -11.18
C VAL A 181 1.89 -3.87 -12.45
N TYR A 182 2.45 -3.50 -13.59
CA TYR A 182 1.89 -3.78 -14.90
C TYR A 182 2.73 -4.85 -15.60
N ILE A 183 2.06 -5.91 -16.06
CA ILE A 183 2.69 -6.96 -16.87
C ILE A 183 2.51 -6.58 -18.33
N ALA A 184 3.61 -6.20 -18.98
CA ALA A 184 3.59 -5.79 -20.38
C ALA A 184 3.60 -7.01 -21.30
N GLU A 185 2.75 -6.99 -22.33
CA GLU A 185 2.78 -7.97 -23.42
C GLU A 185 4.01 -7.75 -24.31
N SER A 186 4.39 -8.77 -25.10
CA SER A 186 5.59 -8.72 -25.94
C SER A 186 5.54 -7.67 -27.04
N ASN A 187 4.35 -7.28 -27.48
CA ASN A 187 4.10 -6.27 -28.50
C ASN A 187 3.79 -4.87 -27.91
N THR A 188 3.90 -4.70 -26.59
CA THR A 188 3.65 -3.40 -25.95
C THR A 188 4.61 -2.36 -26.54
N PRO A 189 4.11 -1.22 -27.02
CA PRO A 189 4.95 -0.16 -27.58
C PRO A 189 6.02 0.31 -26.59
N LEU A 190 7.24 0.48 -27.08
CA LEU A 190 8.34 1.01 -26.29
C LEU A 190 8.25 2.53 -26.26
N VAL A 191 8.35 3.10 -25.06
CA VAL A 191 8.39 4.55 -24.87
C VAL A 191 9.72 4.95 -24.22
N ASN A 192 10.16 6.16 -24.55
CA ASN A 192 11.25 6.81 -23.84
C ASN A 192 10.67 7.55 -22.63
N VAL A 193 10.99 7.08 -21.43
CA VAL A 193 10.62 7.77 -20.18
C VAL A 193 11.69 8.82 -19.89
N GLY A 194 11.30 10.09 -19.98
CA GLY A 194 12.21 11.22 -19.79
C GLY A 194 12.69 11.36 -18.34
N PHE A 195 13.84 12.01 -18.13
CA PHE A 195 14.30 12.38 -16.80
C PHE A 195 13.57 13.63 -16.29
N ASN A 196 12.93 13.52 -15.12
CA ASN A 196 12.34 14.63 -14.38
C ASN A 196 13.26 15.02 -13.22
N ASN A 197 13.82 16.22 -13.21
CA ASN A 197 14.78 16.63 -12.19
C ASN A 197 14.12 17.06 -10.86
N CYS A 198 13.29 16.21 -10.26
CA CYS A 198 12.60 16.52 -9.00
C CYS A 198 13.54 16.57 -7.78
N GLN A 199 14.77 16.05 -7.92
CA GLN A 199 15.82 16.09 -6.90
C GLN A 199 16.72 17.34 -7.02
N ASN A 200 16.43 18.26 -7.95
CA ASN A 200 17.23 19.48 -8.19
C ASN A 200 18.73 19.20 -8.40
N LYS A 201 19.06 18.12 -9.11
CA LYS A 201 20.44 17.77 -9.47
C LYS A 201 20.99 18.75 -10.50
N THR A 202 22.29 19.00 -10.45
CA THR A 202 23.02 19.82 -11.45
C THR A 202 23.43 19.01 -12.68
N TRP A 203 23.09 17.73 -12.73
CA TRP A 203 23.51 16.78 -13.76
C TRP A 203 22.38 15.79 -14.06
N THR A 204 22.43 15.18 -15.24
CA THR A 204 21.54 14.08 -15.65
C THR A 204 22.35 12.79 -15.69
N ASP A 205 21.84 11.72 -15.07
CA ASP A 205 22.53 10.43 -15.03
C ASP A 205 22.39 9.70 -16.38
N PRO A 206 23.47 9.51 -17.15
CA PRO A 206 23.38 8.86 -18.46
C PRO A 206 22.98 7.37 -18.36
N THR A 207 23.29 6.71 -17.25
CA THR A 207 22.92 5.31 -17.03
C THR A 207 21.43 5.19 -16.73
N PHE A 208 20.89 6.08 -15.90
CA PHE A 208 19.44 6.15 -15.66
C PHE A 208 18.69 6.43 -16.97
N VAL A 209 19.11 7.45 -17.73
CA VAL A 209 18.48 7.76 -19.03
C VAL A 209 18.51 6.55 -19.96
N LYS A 210 19.63 5.82 -20.01
CA LYS A 210 19.76 4.60 -20.81
C LYS A 210 18.78 3.51 -20.38
N MET A 211 18.63 3.26 -19.07
CA MET A 211 17.66 2.30 -18.52
C MET A 211 16.22 2.62 -18.92
N MET A 212 15.91 3.92 -19.11
CA MET A 212 14.56 4.44 -19.35
C MET A 212 14.24 4.74 -20.83
N THR A 213 15.17 4.49 -21.75
CA THR A 213 15.00 4.84 -23.19
C THR A 213 14.03 3.91 -23.93
N SER A 214 13.73 2.73 -23.41
CA SER A 214 12.92 1.71 -24.10
C SER A 214 12.08 0.88 -23.13
N VAL A 215 11.15 1.54 -22.45
CA VAL A 215 10.26 0.92 -21.46
C VAL A 215 8.95 0.49 -22.15
N PRO A 216 8.51 -0.77 -22.04
CA PRO A 216 7.25 -1.24 -22.61
C PRO A 216 6.08 -0.81 -21.71
N VAL A 217 5.65 0.45 -21.79
CA VAL A 217 4.59 1.00 -20.93
C VAL A 217 3.20 0.63 -21.51
N PRO A 218 2.40 -0.21 -20.84
CA PRO A 218 1.05 -0.50 -21.32
C PRO A 218 0.19 0.76 -21.37
N SER A 219 -0.74 0.85 -22.32
CA SER A 219 -1.61 2.03 -22.48
C SER A 219 -2.51 2.31 -21.27
N ILE A 220 -2.79 1.28 -20.47
CA ILE A 220 -3.57 1.38 -19.23
C ILE A 220 -2.72 1.84 -18.03
N ALA A 221 -1.41 1.97 -18.19
CA ALA A 221 -0.52 2.21 -17.07
C ALA A 221 -0.77 3.59 -16.44
N LYS A 222 -0.79 3.59 -15.11
CA LYS A 222 -0.87 4.78 -14.27
C LYS A 222 0.03 4.60 -13.06
N GLN A 223 0.74 5.64 -12.68
CA GLN A 223 1.54 5.69 -11.47
C GLN A 223 0.68 5.65 -10.21
N SER A 224 1.27 5.26 -9.08
CA SER A 224 0.61 5.28 -7.79
C SER A 224 0.17 6.70 -7.41
N ALA A 225 -0.88 6.81 -6.58
CA ALA A 225 -1.16 8.06 -5.90
C ALA A 225 -0.13 8.33 -4.78
N GLY A 226 -0.11 9.56 -4.26
CA GLY A 226 0.82 9.99 -3.23
C GLY A 226 2.04 10.72 -3.80
N GLY A 227 2.92 11.19 -2.90
CA GLY A 227 4.10 11.98 -3.30
C GLY A 227 5.10 11.21 -4.15
N ASP A 228 5.21 9.89 -3.97
CA ASP A 228 6.24 9.08 -4.60
C ASP A 228 5.95 8.70 -6.05
N SER A 229 4.66 8.66 -6.44
CA SER A 229 4.25 8.39 -7.83
C SER A 229 5.00 7.21 -8.46
N GLU A 230 4.97 6.07 -7.76
CA GLU A 230 5.73 4.87 -8.09
C GLU A 230 5.06 4.10 -9.23
N MET A 231 5.86 3.41 -10.04
CA MET A 231 5.32 2.51 -11.07
C MET A 231 6.31 1.39 -11.38
N THR A 232 5.79 0.16 -11.42
CA THR A 232 6.54 -1.04 -11.77
C THR A 232 6.01 -1.64 -13.06
N ILE A 233 6.90 -1.97 -13.99
CA ILE A 233 6.58 -2.67 -15.24
C ILE A 233 7.48 -3.90 -15.34
N TYR A 234 6.87 -5.06 -15.58
CA TYR A 234 7.60 -6.28 -15.89
C TYR A 234 7.17 -6.80 -17.25
N GLN A 235 8.13 -7.13 -18.13
CA GLN A 235 7.84 -7.75 -19.42
C GLN A 235 8.47 -9.15 -19.47
N PRO A 236 7.66 -10.22 -19.35
CA PRO A 236 8.18 -11.60 -19.35
C PRO A 236 8.94 -11.97 -20.62
N SER A 237 8.53 -11.46 -21.79
CA SER A 237 9.15 -11.82 -23.08
C SER A 237 10.59 -11.34 -23.24
N THR A 238 10.96 -10.25 -22.57
CA THR A 238 12.34 -9.73 -22.51
C THR A 238 13.00 -10.01 -21.17
N ASP A 239 12.29 -10.69 -20.27
CA ASP A 239 12.68 -10.95 -18.88
C ASP A 239 13.28 -9.71 -18.21
N THR A 240 12.59 -8.58 -18.33
CA THR A 240 13.09 -7.29 -17.85
C THR A 240 12.06 -6.58 -16.97
N LEU A 241 12.55 -6.07 -15.85
CA LEU A 241 11.82 -5.28 -14.87
C LEU A 241 12.30 -3.83 -14.92
N TRP A 242 11.34 -2.90 -14.89
CA TRP A 242 11.58 -1.46 -14.71
C TRP A 242 10.77 -0.97 -13.53
N GLU A 243 11.39 -0.15 -12.69
CA GLU A 243 10.72 0.52 -11.58
C GLU A 243 11.09 1.99 -11.58
N MET A 244 10.09 2.84 -11.38
CA MET A 244 10.21 4.29 -11.49
C MET A 244 9.65 4.98 -10.24
N TRP A 245 10.25 6.12 -9.91
CA TRP A 245 9.89 7.00 -8.81
C TRP A 245 9.69 8.43 -9.34
N GLY A 246 8.78 9.19 -8.73
CA GLY A 246 8.42 10.53 -9.19
C GLY A 246 7.88 10.50 -10.61
N THR A 247 7.13 9.44 -10.94
CA THR A 247 6.66 9.16 -12.30
C THR A 247 5.49 10.07 -12.64
N SER A 248 5.49 10.65 -13.82
CA SER A 248 4.38 11.46 -14.31
C SER A 248 4.17 11.26 -15.81
N GLN A 249 2.96 11.55 -16.25
CA GLN A 249 2.60 11.63 -17.65
C GLN A 249 2.03 13.03 -17.92
N ASP A 250 2.53 13.70 -18.94
CA ASP A 250 2.00 15.00 -19.35
C ASP A 250 0.69 14.87 -20.15
N SER A 251 0.07 15.99 -20.49
CA SER A 251 -1.18 16.03 -21.27
C SER A 251 -1.06 15.47 -22.69
N ASN A 252 0.17 15.33 -23.21
CA ASN A 252 0.46 14.76 -24.53
C ASN A 252 0.78 13.26 -24.45
N GLY A 253 0.71 12.65 -23.26
CA GLY A 253 0.98 11.25 -23.03
C GLY A 253 2.47 10.91 -22.84
N LYS A 254 3.36 11.92 -22.74
CA LYS A 254 4.79 11.69 -22.56
C LYS A 254 5.10 11.37 -21.10
N TRP A 255 5.79 10.24 -20.89
CA TRP A 255 6.22 9.80 -19.57
C TRP A 255 7.53 10.46 -19.14
N SER A 256 7.64 10.74 -17.85
CA SER A 256 8.89 11.09 -17.19
C SER A 256 8.98 10.47 -15.80
N ALA A 257 10.20 10.24 -15.31
CA ALA A 257 10.47 9.72 -13.98
C ALA A 257 11.68 10.43 -13.38
N CYS A 258 11.65 10.58 -12.05
CA CYS A 258 12.71 11.27 -11.32
C CYS A 258 13.88 10.37 -10.98
N TRP A 259 13.60 9.11 -10.64
CA TRP A 259 14.62 8.08 -10.46
C TRP A 259 14.00 6.70 -10.69
N GLY A 260 14.79 5.64 -10.53
CA GLY A 260 14.31 4.29 -10.77
C GLY A 260 15.43 3.29 -11.00
N GLY A 261 15.08 2.11 -11.50
CA GLY A 261 16.01 1.04 -11.82
C GLY A 261 15.48 0.10 -12.89
N GLN A 262 16.40 -0.68 -13.44
CA GLN A 262 16.12 -1.73 -14.41
C GLN A 262 16.86 -3.01 -14.00
N ILE A 263 16.17 -4.14 -14.06
CA ILE A 263 16.77 -5.47 -13.90
C ILE A 263 16.47 -6.26 -15.17
N THR A 264 17.51 -6.49 -15.97
CA THR A 264 17.45 -7.40 -17.12
C THR A 264 17.75 -8.83 -16.69
N GLN A 265 17.25 -9.80 -17.45
CA GLN A 265 17.31 -11.22 -17.07
C GLN A 265 16.79 -11.44 -15.64
N ALA A 266 15.64 -10.85 -15.32
CA ALA A 266 15.08 -10.84 -13.97
C ALA A 266 15.00 -12.25 -13.39
N SER A 267 14.52 -13.23 -14.16
CA SER A 267 14.41 -14.65 -13.77
C SER A 267 15.75 -15.31 -13.40
N LYS A 268 16.88 -14.69 -13.74
CA LYS A 268 18.25 -15.14 -13.39
C LYS A 268 18.96 -14.19 -12.43
N SER A 269 18.36 -13.06 -12.11
CA SER A 269 18.91 -12.06 -11.20
C SER A 269 18.71 -12.47 -9.75
N ALA A 270 19.62 -12.03 -8.87
CA ALA A 270 19.44 -12.10 -7.42
C ALA A 270 18.28 -11.21 -6.92
N GLY A 271 17.60 -10.46 -7.81
CA GLY A 271 16.53 -9.54 -7.46
C GLY A 271 17.06 -8.26 -6.80
N LEU A 272 18.21 -7.78 -7.27
CA LEU A 272 18.86 -6.55 -6.82
C LEU A 272 19.04 -5.63 -8.03
N ASN A 273 18.77 -4.33 -7.86
CA ASN A 273 19.11 -3.34 -8.88
C ASN A 273 20.64 -3.18 -8.99
N LEU A 274 21.06 -2.44 -10.02
CA LEU A 274 22.42 -1.89 -10.02
C LEU A 274 22.59 -0.95 -8.83
N LYS A 275 23.78 -0.94 -8.21
CA LYS A 275 24.10 -0.03 -7.10
C LYS A 275 23.77 1.42 -7.48
N ASN A 276 23.14 2.16 -6.55
CA ASN A 276 22.62 3.53 -6.70
C ASN A 276 21.29 3.67 -7.47
N TYR A 277 20.73 2.59 -8.01
CA TYR A 277 19.45 2.58 -8.73
C TYR A 277 18.36 1.83 -7.96
N GLY A 278 17.14 1.88 -8.50
CA GLY A 278 15.93 1.35 -7.88
C GLY A 278 15.10 2.43 -7.18
N THR A 279 13.81 2.19 -7.05
CA THR A 279 12.85 3.16 -6.49
C THR A 279 12.95 3.27 -4.98
N THR A 280 12.94 2.14 -4.26
CA THR A 280 13.11 2.14 -2.80
C THR A 280 14.41 2.81 -2.39
N ALA A 281 14.48 3.42 -1.20
CA ALA A 281 15.72 3.98 -0.67
C ALA A 281 16.85 2.96 -0.62
N THR A 282 16.54 1.66 -0.48
CA THR A 282 17.54 0.58 -0.49
C THR A 282 18.00 0.12 -1.87
N GLY A 283 17.30 0.49 -2.94
CA GLY A 283 17.51 -0.05 -4.28
C GLY A 283 16.97 -1.48 -4.47
N LEU A 284 16.22 -2.00 -3.51
CA LEU A 284 15.54 -3.28 -3.62
C LEU A 284 14.25 -3.14 -4.46
N PRO A 285 13.95 -4.08 -5.38
CA PRO A 285 12.78 -3.94 -6.24
C PRO A 285 11.47 -4.18 -5.49
N PHE A 286 10.43 -3.38 -5.76
CA PHE A 286 9.10 -3.60 -5.18
C PHE A 286 8.53 -4.95 -5.56
N LEU A 287 8.72 -5.38 -6.81
CA LEU A 287 8.20 -6.65 -7.30
C LEU A 287 8.70 -7.87 -6.50
N GLY A 288 9.81 -7.74 -5.76
CA GLY A 288 10.31 -8.78 -4.87
C GLY A 288 9.70 -8.80 -3.47
N GLY A 289 9.24 -7.63 -2.97
CA GLY A 289 8.83 -7.47 -1.57
C GLY A 289 7.36 -7.11 -1.36
N GLN A 290 6.63 -6.72 -2.41
CA GLN A 290 5.20 -6.42 -2.32
C GLN A 290 4.35 -7.70 -2.27
N ILE A 291 3.32 -7.67 -1.44
CA ILE A 291 2.36 -8.77 -1.32
C ILE A 291 1.29 -8.64 -2.40
N THR A 292 1.02 -9.70 -3.16
CA THR A 292 -0.02 -9.68 -4.21
C THR A 292 -1.38 -10.17 -3.70
N ALA A 293 -2.46 -9.74 -4.35
CA ALA A 293 -3.79 -10.25 -4.06
C ALA A 293 -3.90 -11.76 -4.35
N GLU A 294 -3.19 -12.23 -5.37
CA GLU A 294 -3.10 -13.64 -5.77
C GLU A 294 -2.50 -14.50 -4.65
N GLU A 295 -1.45 -14.04 -3.97
CA GLU A 295 -0.86 -14.75 -2.82
C GLU A 295 -1.79 -14.81 -1.62
N LEU A 296 -2.50 -13.71 -1.33
CA LEU A 296 -3.48 -13.68 -0.25
C LEU A 296 -4.69 -14.57 -0.54
N ALA A 297 -5.18 -14.58 -1.78
CA ALA A 297 -6.24 -15.47 -2.23
C ALA A 297 -5.80 -16.94 -2.13
N ARG A 298 -4.56 -17.23 -2.53
CA ARG A 298 -3.91 -18.54 -2.43
C ARG A 298 -3.67 -19.00 -1.00
N GLY A 299 -3.50 -18.06 -0.07
CA GLY A 299 -3.22 -18.36 1.34
C GLY A 299 -1.74 -18.54 1.66
N GLU A 300 -0.83 -18.19 0.75
CA GLU A 300 0.62 -18.35 0.94
C GLU A 300 1.42 -17.31 0.17
N ILE A 301 2.29 -16.61 0.88
CA ILE A 301 3.35 -15.72 0.35
C ILE A 301 4.66 -16.49 0.41
N LYS A 302 5.39 -16.54 -0.72
CA LYS A 302 6.60 -17.37 -0.87
C LYS A 302 7.90 -16.56 -0.97
N HIS A 303 7.86 -15.32 -0.50
CA HIS A 303 9.01 -14.43 -0.55
C HIS A 303 9.16 -13.59 0.73
N VAL A 304 10.31 -12.94 0.85
CA VAL A 304 10.61 -11.91 1.86
C VAL A 304 9.69 -10.72 1.69
N ILE A 305 9.15 -10.21 2.80
CA ILE A 305 8.25 -9.05 2.77
C ILE A 305 9.04 -7.76 2.97
N GLY A 306 8.83 -6.78 2.08
CA GLY A 306 9.38 -5.44 2.25
C GLY A 306 8.64 -4.68 3.36
N ILE A 307 9.39 -4.04 4.26
CA ILE A 307 8.84 -3.21 5.33
C ILE A 307 9.55 -1.85 5.37
N SER A 308 8.75 -0.79 5.47
CA SER A 308 9.23 0.57 5.68
C SER A 308 9.13 0.94 7.16
N MET A 309 10.08 1.73 7.65
CA MET A 309 10.12 2.20 9.04
C MET A 309 10.36 3.71 9.11
N VAL A 310 10.26 4.31 10.30
CA VAL A 310 10.24 5.78 10.43
C VAL A 310 11.60 6.33 10.82
N ASP A 311 12.12 5.86 11.95
CA ASP A 311 13.42 6.28 12.48
C ASP A 311 14.45 5.20 12.21
N LEU A 312 15.34 5.45 11.26
CA LEU A 312 16.32 4.49 10.78
C LEU A 312 17.73 4.91 11.17
N GLU A 313 18.68 4.00 11.02
CA GLU A 313 20.10 4.33 11.17
C GLU A 313 20.56 5.28 10.05
N THR A 314 21.63 6.03 10.26
CA THR A 314 22.23 6.92 9.26
C THR A 314 22.52 6.17 7.95
N TRP A 315 22.26 6.81 6.81
CA TRP A 315 22.42 6.31 5.44
C TRP A 315 23.76 5.62 5.13
N SER A 316 24.83 5.91 5.89
CA SER A 316 26.14 5.28 5.74
C SER A 316 26.22 3.88 6.36
N ILE A 317 25.24 3.50 7.19
CA ILE A 317 25.15 2.20 7.86
C ILE A 317 23.89 1.50 7.35
N TYR A 318 24.10 0.52 6.47
CA TYR A 318 23.06 -0.33 5.93
C TYR A 318 23.53 -1.78 5.90
N SER A 319 22.58 -2.70 5.77
CA SER A 319 22.81 -4.14 5.75
C SER A 319 22.53 -4.69 4.35
N TYR A 320 23.28 -5.68 3.90
CA TYR A 320 22.82 -6.53 2.80
C TYR A 320 21.40 -7.06 3.13
N PRO A 321 20.46 -7.06 2.16
CA PRO A 321 20.64 -6.85 0.72
C PRO A 321 20.52 -5.40 0.22
N ALA A 322 20.38 -4.40 1.09
CA ALA A 322 20.35 -3.01 0.64
C ALA A 322 21.64 -2.61 -0.08
N LEU A 323 21.49 -1.81 -1.14
CA LEU A 323 22.59 -1.33 -1.98
C LEU A 323 22.99 0.11 -1.66
N ARG A 324 22.07 0.83 -1.02
CA ARG A 324 22.19 2.21 -0.55
C ARG A 324 21.19 2.41 0.59
N SER A 325 21.17 3.58 1.20
CA SER A 325 20.18 3.94 2.21
C SER A 325 19.94 5.44 2.20
N ASP A 326 18.76 5.87 2.64
CA ASP A 326 18.44 7.27 2.95
C ASP A 326 18.19 7.51 4.44
N GLY A 327 18.53 6.52 5.27
CA GLY A 327 18.26 6.54 6.70
C GLY A 327 18.87 7.75 7.41
N TYR A 328 18.20 8.17 8.48
CA TYR A 328 18.46 9.46 9.12
C TYR A 328 18.47 9.34 10.64
N ASN A 329 19.67 9.43 11.23
CA ASN A 329 19.91 9.38 12.67
C ASN A 329 20.84 10.52 13.12
N PRO A 330 20.41 11.79 13.05
CA PRO A 330 21.28 12.95 13.26
C PRO A 330 21.84 13.04 14.70
N ASN A 331 21.18 12.42 15.67
CA ASN A 331 21.56 12.46 17.08
C ASN A 331 22.32 11.19 17.52
N ASN A 332 22.66 10.29 16.59
CA ASN A 332 23.28 9.00 16.89
C ASN A 332 22.53 8.21 17.97
N GLU A 333 21.20 8.19 17.90
CA GLU A 333 20.38 7.42 18.81
C GLU A 333 20.77 5.94 18.75
N ALA A 334 20.90 5.31 19.91
CA ALA A 334 21.30 3.91 19.97
C ALA A 334 20.21 2.99 19.39
N ASN A 335 20.64 1.85 18.85
CA ASN A 335 19.76 0.77 18.39
C ASN A 335 18.83 1.14 17.22
N ARG A 336 19.10 2.22 16.47
CA ARG A 336 18.38 2.46 15.22
C ARG A 336 18.56 1.28 14.27
N ILE A 337 17.46 0.90 13.65
CA ILE A 337 17.43 -0.22 12.71
C ILE A 337 17.92 0.30 11.37
N ALA A 338 18.94 -0.36 10.82
CA ALA A 338 19.50 -0.02 9.53
C ALA A 338 18.59 -0.51 8.39
N GLU A 339 18.55 0.23 7.29
CA GLU A 339 17.95 -0.29 6.06
C GLU A 339 18.71 -1.52 5.54
N GLY A 340 17.97 -2.40 4.88
CA GLY A 340 18.39 -3.73 4.46
C GLY A 340 18.45 -4.76 5.59
N ARG A 341 18.22 -4.37 6.85
CA ARG A 341 18.23 -5.32 7.97
C ARG A 341 17.15 -6.38 7.77
N ARG A 342 17.55 -7.64 7.87
CA ARG A 342 16.66 -8.81 7.82
C ARG A 342 16.22 -9.19 9.22
N PHE A 343 14.96 -9.55 9.38
CA PHE A 343 14.39 -10.04 10.64
C PHE A 343 13.18 -10.92 10.35
N ARG A 344 12.72 -11.70 11.33
CA ARG A 344 11.56 -12.59 11.17
C ARG A 344 10.64 -12.52 12.37
N LEU A 345 9.42 -13.05 12.20
CA LEU A 345 8.62 -13.44 13.35
C LEU A 345 9.20 -14.72 13.95
N ASP A 346 9.21 -14.85 15.28
CA ASP A 346 9.64 -16.07 15.97
C ASP A 346 8.94 -17.31 15.36
N PRO A 347 9.70 -18.26 14.77
CA PRO A 347 9.13 -19.39 14.05
C PRO A 347 8.46 -20.42 14.97
N THR A 348 8.63 -20.29 16.29
CA THR A 348 8.01 -21.20 17.27
C THR A 348 6.56 -20.82 17.60
N ILE A 349 6.12 -19.62 17.21
CA ILE A 349 4.76 -19.14 17.47
C ILE A 349 3.76 -19.93 16.63
N ASN A 350 2.74 -20.47 17.29
CA ASN A 350 1.60 -21.05 16.59
C ASN A 350 0.67 -19.94 16.07
N VAL A 351 0.89 -19.53 14.83
CA VAL A 351 0.11 -18.48 14.14
C VAL A 351 -1.37 -18.84 14.02
N ASP A 352 -1.70 -20.12 13.87
CA ASP A 352 -3.09 -20.56 13.67
C ASP A 352 -3.96 -20.30 14.92
N ASN A 353 -3.35 -20.29 16.11
CA ASN A 353 -4.01 -20.02 17.38
C ASN A 353 -4.17 -18.52 17.69
N LEU A 354 -3.55 -17.62 16.92
CA LEU A 354 -3.65 -16.18 17.16
C LEU A 354 -5.00 -15.62 16.70
N ALA A 355 -5.56 -14.71 17.49
CA ALA A 355 -6.77 -13.96 17.15
C ALA A 355 -6.45 -12.86 16.12
N MET A 356 -6.36 -13.25 14.86
CA MET A 356 -5.98 -12.41 13.72
C MET A 356 -6.88 -12.66 12.51
N SER A 357 -6.92 -11.71 11.59
CA SER A 357 -7.50 -11.90 10.26
C SER A 357 -6.79 -13.02 9.49
N LYS A 358 -7.46 -13.61 8.50
CA LYS A 358 -6.86 -14.60 7.58
C LYS A 358 -5.61 -14.02 6.91
N THR A 359 -5.71 -12.79 6.42
CA THR A 359 -4.59 -12.08 5.78
C THR A 359 -3.42 -11.90 6.74
N ALA A 360 -3.65 -11.48 7.98
CA ALA A 360 -2.57 -11.38 8.98
C ALA A 360 -1.92 -12.72 9.29
N LYS A 361 -2.67 -13.84 9.32
CA LYS A 361 -2.09 -15.18 9.49
C LYS A 361 -1.21 -15.58 8.31
N ILE A 362 -1.61 -15.28 7.08
CA ILE A 362 -0.80 -15.55 5.87
C ILE A 362 0.52 -14.75 5.95
N ILE A 363 0.43 -13.46 6.29
CA ILE A 363 1.59 -12.59 6.44
C ILE A 363 2.49 -13.06 7.59
N ALA A 364 1.94 -13.46 8.73
CA ALA A 364 2.71 -13.98 9.86
C ALA A 364 3.46 -15.28 9.52
N LYS A 365 2.84 -16.21 8.79
CA LYS A 365 3.52 -17.44 8.32
C LYS A 365 4.68 -17.13 7.37
N ALA A 366 4.49 -16.18 6.46
CA ALA A 366 5.57 -15.71 5.58
C ALA A 366 6.67 -14.98 6.37
N ALA A 367 6.29 -14.16 7.35
CA ALA A 367 7.22 -13.51 8.27
C ALA A 367 8.02 -14.50 9.13
N GLN A 368 7.49 -15.68 9.45
CA GLN A 368 8.27 -16.74 10.11
C GLN A 368 9.26 -17.40 9.15
N LYS A 369 8.81 -17.73 7.94
CA LYS A 369 9.57 -18.52 6.97
C LYS A 369 10.61 -17.73 6.21
N TYR A 370 10.24 -16.57 5.66
CA TYR A 370 11.10 -15.72 4.84
C TYR A 370 11.51 -14.43 5.56
N GLY A 371 10.69 -13.96 6.50
CA GLY A 371 10.94 -12.74 7.25
C GLY A 371 10.70 -11.46 6.45
N PHE A 372 11.17 -10.36 7.01
CA PHE A 372 11.10 -9.02 6.48
C PHE A 372 12.49 -8.53 6.03
N VAL A 373 12.48 -7.50 5.20
CA VAL A 373 13.66 -6.66 4.93
C VAL A 373 13.25 -5.20 5.03
N VAL A 374 13.98 -4.42 5.82
CA VAL A 374 13.77 -2.96 5.88
C VAL A 374 14.20 -2.39 4.53
N TRP A 375 13.28 -1.85 3.74
CA TRP A 375 13.59 -1.43 2.37
C TRP A 375 13.51 0.08 2.13
N ASP A 376 12.93 0.83 3.05
CA ASP A 376 12.60 2.24 2.85
C ASP A 376 12.32 2.96 4.17
N LYS A 377 12.56 4.26 4.18
CA LYS A 377 12.06 5.19 5.20
C LYS A 377 10.65 5.66 4.86
N ALA A 378 9.78 5.79 5.85
CA ALA A 378 8.41 6.26 5.68
C ALA A 378 7.94 7.12 6.87
N GLY A 379 6.71 7.65 6.79
CA GLY A 379 6.07 8.38 7.89
C GLY A 379 5.40 7.48 8.95
N ALA A 380 5.23 6.20 8.64
CA ALA A 380 4.69 5.17 9.53
C ALA A 380 5.34 3.82 9.20
N ILE A 381 5.31 2.88 10.16
CA ILE A 381 5.70 1.50 9.85
C ILE A 381 4.66 0.90 8.91
N SER A 382 5.08 0.42 7.76
CA SER A 382 4.17 -0.13 6.76
C SER A 382 4.80 -1.24 5.94
N ILE A 383 3.97 -2.19 5.53
CA ILE A 383 4.27 -3.13 4.46
C ILE A 383 3.40 -2.76 3.24
N ARG A 384 3.81 -3.17 2.04
CA ARG A 384 3.10 -2.80 0.82
C ARG A 384 2.51 -4.03 0.15
N ALA A 385 1.23 -3.94 -0.17
CA ALA A 385 0.62 -4.84 -1.13
C ALA A 385 0.69 -4.21 -2.54
N GLN A 386 0.59 -5.02 -3.59
CA GLN A 386 0.52 -4.51 -4.97
C GLN A 386 -0.61 -3.51 -5.10
N ASN A 387 -0.36 -2.36 -5.72
CA ASN A 387 -1.38 -1.31 -5.77
C ASN A 387 -2.67 -1.78 -6.47
N ALA A 388 -3.81 -1.56 -5.81
CA ALA A 388 -5.16 -1.85 -6.32
C ALA A 388 -5.43 -1.22 -7.69
N LEU A 389 -4.74 -0.11 -8.01
CA LEU A 389 -4.83 0.59 -9.28
C LEU A 389 -4.52 -0.34 -10.47
N SER A 390 -3.49 -1.18 -10.37
CA SER A 390 -3.12 -2.11 -11.46
C SER A 390 -4.25 -3.08 -11.81
N TYR A 391 -4.98 -3.59 -10.81
CA TYR A 391 -6.17 -4.41 -11.03
C TYR A 391 -7.33 -3.60 -11.64
N LYS A 392 -7.58 -2.39 -11.13
CA LYS A 392 -8.64 -1.51 -11.64
C LYS A 392 -8.41 -1.08 -13.09
N GLN A 393 -7.15 -0.82 -13.48
CA GLN A 393 -6.80 -0.51 -14.87
C GLN A 393 -7.03 -1.70 -15.81
N LEU A 394 -7.05 -2.93 -15.30
CA LEU A 394 -7.47 -4.13 -16.04
C LEU A 394 -8.99 -4.38 -16.01
N GLY A 395 -9.79 -3.43 -15.51
CA GLY A 395 -11.23 -3.58 -15.36
C GLY A 395 -11.66 -4.54 -14.25
N LYS A 396 -10.73 -4.98 -13.38
CA LYS A 396 -11.04 -5.83 -12.23
C LYS A 396 -11.49 -4.99 -11.03
N ALA A 397 -12.28 -5.60 -10.16
CA ALA A 397 -12.62 -5.00 -8.87
C ALA A 397 -11.38 -4.84 -7.98
N ASP A 398 -11.47 -3.94 -6.99
CA ASP A 398 -10.48 -3.86 -5.92
C ASP A 398 -10.43 -5.19 -5.15
N PRO A 399 -9.29 -5.90 -5.10
CA PRO A 399 -9.26 -7.21 -4.46
C PRO A 399 -9.20 -7.13 -2.93
N TYR A 400 -8.72 -6.01 -2.37
CA TYR A 400 -8.37 -5.94 -0.96
C TYR A 400 -9.54 -5.88 0.02
N PRO A 401 -10.68 -5.22 -0.25
CA PRO A 401 -11.79 -5.18 0.71
C PRO A 401 -12.22 -6.57 1.18
N ALA A 402 -12.39 -7.53 0.27
CA ALA A 402 -12.77 -8.90 0.64
C ALA A 402 -11.60 -9.65 1.31
N LEU A 403 -10.38 -9.54 0.77
CA LEU A 403 -9.19 -10.21 1.32
C LEU A 403 -8.86 -9.73 2.74
N TYR A 404 -9.14 -8.47 3.05
CA TYR A 404 -8.91 -7.86 4.37
C TYR A 404 -10.11 -7.99 5.31
N GLU A 405 -11.14 -8.77 4.93
CA GLU A 405 -12.36 -8.94 5.73
C GLU A 405 -13.01 -7.57 6.06
N TYR A 406 -12.95 -6.66 5.07
CA TYR A 406 -13.42 -5.27 5.12
C TYR A 406 -12.81 -4.44 6.26
N LYS A 407 -11.68 -4.86 6.81
CA LYS A 407 -10.90 -4.07 7.75
C LYS A 407 -10.17 -2.95 7.01
N PRO A 408 -10.05 -1.76 7.62
CA PRO A 408 -9.17 -0.73 7.08
C PRO A 408 -7.70 -1.20 7.11
N THR A 409 -6.86 -0.64 6.22
CA THR A 409 -5.45 -1.03 6.01
C THR A 409 -4.63 -1.07 7.30
N TYR A 410 -4.84 -0.12 8.21
CA TYR A 410 -4.16 -0.04 9.51
C TYR A 410 -4.57 -1.13 10.51
N ALA A 411 -5.70 -1.81 10.31
CA ALA A 411 -6.26 -2.80 11.23
C ALA A 411 -6.08 -4.25 10.74
N VAL A 412 -5.57 -4.46 9.52
CA VAL A 412 -5.38 -5.79 8.92
C VAL A 412 -4.49 -6.67 9.80
N LEU A 413 -3.42 -6.09 10.35
CA LEU A 413 -2.40 -6.76 11.17
C LEU A 413 -2.68 -6.68 12.68
N ASN A 414 -3.90 -6.33 13.10
CA ASN A 414 -4.27 -6.40 14.51
C ASN A 414 -4.13 -7.85 15.02
N GLY A 415 -3.49 -8.01 16.19
CA GLY A 415 -3.16 -9.30 16.77
C GLY A 415 -1.81 -9.88 16.32
N PHE A 416 -1.10 -9.23 15.37
CA PHE A 416 0.24 -9.65 14.99
C PHE A 416 1.22 -9.43 16.16
N PRO A 417 2.00 -10.45 16.57
CA PRO A 417 2.88 -10.40 17.74
C PRO A 417 4.21 -9.69 17.43
N TRP A 418 4.15 -8.37 17.23
CA TRP A 418 5.32 -7.53 16.93
C TRP A 418 6.39 -7.51 18.04
N ASP A 419 6.05 -7.93 19.25
CA ASP A 419 6.99 -8.11 20.37
C ASP A 419 7.82 -9.39 20.27
N LYS A 420 7.50 -10.26 19.31
CA LYS A 420 8.17 -11.55 19.08
C LYS A 420 8.99 -11.56 17.79
N LEU A 421 9.50 -10.41 17.38
CA LEU A 421 10.42 -10.31 16.26
C LEU A 421 11.82 -10.82 16.66
N GLN A 422 12.54 -11.36 15.68
CA GLN A 422 13.91 -11.84 15.81
C GLN A 422 14.76 -11.19 14.71
N PHE A 423 15.65 -10.28 15.09
CA PHE A 423 16.55 -9.61 14.16
C PHE A 423 17.77 -10.47 13.83
N LEU A 424 18.13 -10.46 12.56
CA LEU A 424 19.28 -11.21 12.03
C LEU A 424 20.53 -10.32 12.02
N PRO A 425 21.73 -10.93 12.04
CA PRO A 425 22.98 -10.19 11.98
C PRO A 425 23.05 -9.22 10.79
N ILE A 426 23.84 -8.15 10.94
CA ILE A 426 24.12 -7.26 9.82
C ILE A 426 24.71 -8.06 8.65
N ASN A 427 24.28 -7.72 7.43
CA ASN A 427 24.64 -8.41 6.20
C ASN A 427 24.20 -9.88 6.11
N TYR A 428 23.15 -10.28 6.84
CA TYR A 428 22.64 -11.66 6.77
C TYR A 428 22.34 -12.10 5.32
N GLY A 429 22.88 -13.25 4.92
CA GLY A 429 22.68 -13.84 3.60
C GLY A 429 23.50 -13.21 2.47
N LYS A 430 24.47 -12.35 2.79
CA LYS A 430 25.42 -11.83 1.81
C LYS A 430 26.26 -12.98 1.21
N PRO A 431 26.36 -13.09 -0.14
CA PRO A 431 27.15 -14.12 -0.82
C PRO A 431 28.66 -14.06 -0.53
#